data_AF-A0AAX3W4M4-F1
#
_entry.id   AF-A0AAX3W4M4-F1
#
_cell.length_a   1.000
_cell.length_b   1.000
_cell.length_c   1.000
_cell.angle_alpha   90.00
_cell.angle_beta   90.00
_cell.angle_gamma   90.00
#
_symmetry.space_group_name_H-M   'P 1'
#
loop_
_entity.id
_entity.type
_entity.pdbx_description
1 polymer ?
#
loop_
_entity_poly.entity_id
_entity_poly.type
_entity_poly.pdbx_seq_one_letter_code
_entity_poly.pdbx_strand_id
1 'polypeptide(L)'
;MSFLTHEYMEHDNVSLEFASENETFLTNHNEKKIFESASLIKIPIMIYIFSKLNKEERQENLKIEHKVSGSGVLQTLDIPYLSVNDLVQLMIVVSDNTATNILINYFGQQHINLFIQQTLNCKNTELNRLMMDADAIDQGKQNYTTSEDMINMLRYITQHANGDDMLEIMRHQHLNDKVSIFKSFYEDQLIYYSKTGEYDHVANDVGIIQFKEKCYYYSFLSNTENPEKAIKFSHDFGSYMIQSILKC
;
A
#
# COMPACT_ATOMS: atom_id res chain seq x y z
N MET A 1 -14.86 13.87 20.99
CA MET A 1 -15.39 13.80 19.61
C MET A 1 -15.00 15.09 18.84
N SER A 2 -13.71 15.47 18.78
CA SER A 2 -13.30 16.73 18.10
C SER A 2 -11.81 16.83 17.72
N PHE A 3 -11.11 15.74 17.38
CA PHE A 3 -9.66 15.81 17.07
C PHE A 3 -9.31 15.73 15.59
N LEU A 4 -10.24 15.34 14.72
CA LEU A 4 -10.11 15.58 13.28
C LEU A 4 -10.78 16.92 13.02
N THR A 5 -9.99 17.99 12.92
CA THR A 5 -10.51 19.34 12.69
C THR A 5 -11.35 19.40 11.41
N HIS A 6 -12.36 20.27 11.38
CA HIS A 6 -13.11 20.61 10.15
C HIS A 6 -12.19 20.97 8.97
N GLU A 7 -10.98 21.44 9.27
CA GLU A 7 -9.98 21.86 8.28
C GLU A 7 -9.66 20.76 7.26
N TYR A 8 -9.78 19.46 7.56
CA TYR A 8 -9.34 18.38 6.66
C TYR A 8 -10.42 17.42 6.17
N MET A 9 -11.60 17.42 6.77
CA MET A 9 -12.75 16.68 6.24
C MET A 9 -13.29 17.31 4.94
N GLU A 10 -12.90 18.56 4.63
CA GLU A 10 -13.34 19.31 3.46
C GLU A 10 -12.24 19.47 2.38
N HIS A 11 -11.05 18.91 2.58
CA HIS A 11 -9.97 19.04 1.60
C HIS A 11 -10.06 17.98 0.50
N ASP A 12 -10.33 18.48 -0.71
CA ASP A 12 -10.30 17.72 -1.97
C ASP A 12 -9.00 16.92 -2.21
N ASN A 13 -7.91 17.28 -1.54
CA ASN A 13 -6.58 16.73 -1.77
C ASN A 13 -6.22 15.58 -0.83
N VAL A 14 -7.18 15.10 -0.01
CA VAL A 14 -6.99 13.96 0.90
C VAL A 14 -8.21 13.03 0.83
N SER A 15 -7.98 11.73 0.92
CA SER A 15 -9.02 10.73 1.16
C SER A 15 -8.70 9.93 2.41
N LEU A 16 -9.71 9.77 3.26
CA LEU A 16 -9.65 9.02 4.51
C LEU A 16 -10.74 7.96 4.49
N GLU A 17 -10.37 6.74 4.85
CA GLU A 17 -11.34 5.68 5.10
C GLU A 17 -10.87 4.81 6.25
N PHE A 18 -11.74 4.54 7.21
CA PHE A 18 -11.51 3.62 8.33
C PHE A 18 -12.76 2.75 8.51
N ALA A 19 -12.59 1.45 8.37
CA ALA A 19 -13.68 0.49 8.32
C ALA A 19 -13.33 -0.83 9.03
N SER A 20 -14.34 -1.61 9.37
CA SER A 20 -14.23 -3.05 9.63
C SER A 20 -14.73 -3.82 8.40
N GLU A 21 -14.92 -5.13 8.55
CA GLU A 21 -15.55 -5.95 7.53
C GLU A 21 -16.98 -5.48 7.18
N ASN A 22 -17.74 -5.03 8.17
CA ASN A 22 -19.19 -4.78 8.01
C ASN A 22 -19.61 -3.31 8.22
N GLU A 23 -18.70 -2.45 8.67
CA GLU A 23 -19.03 -1.08 9.07
C GLU A 23 -17.93 -0.11 8.64
N THR A 24 -18.31 1.07 8.15
CA THR A 24 -17.39 2.20 7.96
C THR A 24 -17.51 3.14 9.15
N PHE A 25 -16.42 3.33 9.88
CA PHE A 25 -16.38 4.18 11.08
C PHE A 25 -16.05 5.64 10.75
N LEU A 26 -15.27 5.88 9.69
CA LEU A 26 -14.90 7.21 9.24
C LEU A 26 -14.62 7.24 7.74
N THR A 27 -15.17 8.25 7.07
CA THR A 27 -14.80 8.67 5.71
C THR A 27 -14.94 10.18 5.59
N ASN A 28 -14.12 10.81 4.75
CA ASN A 28 -14.33 12.21 4.34
C ASN A 28 -15.08 12.34 3.00
N HIS A 29 -15.75 11.27 2.56
CA HIS A 29 -16.55 11.21 1.32
C HIS A 29 -15.74 11.36 0.02
N ASN A 30 -14.42 11.16 0.07
CA ASN A 30 -13.53 11.14 -1.08
C ASN A 30 -13.12 9.72 -1.49
N GLU A 31 -13.80 8.68 -1.01
CA GLU A 31 -13.35 7.30 -1.15
C GLU A 31 -13.21 6.83 -2.61
N LYS A 32 -13.93 7.46 -3.54
CA LYS A 32 -13.90 7.19 -5.00
C LYS A 32 -13.04 8.16 -5.79
N LYS A 33 -12.47 9.18 -5.14
CA LYS A 33 -11.64 10.17 -5.82
C LYS A 33 -10.29 9.54 -6.17
N ILE A 34 -9.82 9.82 -7.38
CA ILE A 34 -8.56 9.27 -7.90
C ILE A 34 -7.39 10.03 -7.29
N PHE A 35 -6.43 9.28 -6.73
CA PHE A 35 -5.15 9.76 -6.22
C PHE A 35 -4.01 9.07 -6.94
N GLU A 36 -2.84 9.69 -6.91
CA GLU A 36 -1.61 9.03 -7.34
C GLU A 36 -1.25 7.95 -6.32
N SER A 37 -1.06 6.71 -6.76
CA SER A 37 -0.90 5.57 -5.85
C SER A 37 0.44 5.59 -5.14
N ALA A 38 1.45 6.23 -5.75
CA ALA A 38 2.86 5.97 -5.43
C ALA A 38 3.12 4.46 -5.29
N SER A 39 3.89 4.05 -4.28
CA SER A 39 4.21 2.66 -4.01
C SER A 39 3.04 1.79 -3.52
N LEU A 40 1.82 2.34 -3.35
CA LEU A 40 0.66 1.51 -3.01
C LEU A 40 0.27 0.56 -4.13
N ILE A 41 0.63 0.86 -5.39
CA ILE A 41 0.44 -0.06 -6.53
C ILE A 41 1.16 -1.40 -6.34
N LYS A 42 2.11 -1.49 -5.39
CA LYS A 42 2.80 -2.73 -5.04
C LYS A 42 1.90 -3.73 -4.32
N ILE A 43 0.80 -3.29 -3.68
CA ILE A 43 -0.21 -4.17 -3.07
C ILE A 43 -0.86 -5.09 -4.13
N PRO A 44 -1.52 -4.57 -5.19
CA PRO A 44 -2.13 -5.44 -6.18
C PRO A 44 -1.13 -6.31 -6.94
N ILE A 45 0.13 -5.88 -7.09
CA ILE A 45 1.20 -6.71 -7.66
C ILE A 45 1.47 -7.93 -6.75
N MET A 46 1.58 -7.72 -5.43
CA MET A 46 1.70 -8.82 -4.47
C MET A 46 0.49 -9.77 -4.56
N ILE A 47 -0.73 -9.22 -4.52
CA ILE A 47 -1.96 -10.03 -4.60
C ILE A 47 -1.96 -10.88 -5.88
N TYR A 48 -1.65 -10.28 -7.03
CA TYR A 48 -1.54 -10.99 -8.30
C TYR A 48 -0.60 -12.19 -8.22
N ILE A 49 0.62 -11.99 -7.70
CA ILE A 49 1.63 -13.05 -7.59
C ILE A 49 1.15 -14.18 -6.68
N PHE A 50 0.56 -13.84 -5.53
CA PHE A 50 0.04 -14.82 -4.58
C PHE A 50 -1.21 -15.55 -5.06
N SER A 51 -1.98 -14.96 -5.98
CA SER A 51 -3.12 -15.61 -6.63
C SER A 51 -2.71 -16.46 -7.83
N LYS A 52 -1.54 -16.21 -8.44
CA LYS A 52 -1.07 -16.95 -9.62
C LYS A 52 -0.10 -18.08 -9.30
N LEU A 53 0.71 -17.90 -8.26
CA LEU A 53 1.79 -18.83 -7.94
C LEU A 53 1.58 -19.47 -6.58
N ASN A 54 1.80 -20.78 -6.53
CA ASN A 54 1.93 -21.51 -5.28
C ASN A 54 3.31 -21.24 -4.62
N LYS A 55 3.51 -21.76 -3.41
CA LYS A 55 4.72 -21.50 -2.61
C LYS A 55 6.02 -21.98 -3.28
N GLU A 56 5.97 -23.08 -4.02
CA GLU A 56 7.13 -23.65 -4.72
C GLU A 56 7.47 -22.83 -5.97
N GLU A 57 6.45 -22.42 -6.75
CA GLU A 57 6.64 -21.58 -7.93
C GLU A 57 7.24 -20.22 -7.58
N ARG A 58 6.90 -19.65 -6.40
CA ARG A 58 7.52 -18.40 -5.92
C ARG A 58 9.02 -18.53 -5.55
N GLN A 59 9.57 -19.74 -5.53
CA GLN A 59 11.02 -19.95 -5.33
C GLN A 59 11.84 -19.81 -6.62
N GLU A 60 11.19 -19.60 -7.77
CA GLU A 60 11.90 -19.32 -9.02
C GLU A 60 12.79 -18.09 -8.90
N ASN A 61 14.06 -18.23 -9.28
CA ASN A 61 15.05 -17.16 -9.23
C ASN A 61 15.00 -16.31 -10.50
N LEU A 62 14.79 -15.01 -10.31
CA LEU A 62 14.89 -14.02 -11.37
C LEU A 62 16.22 -13.28 -11.28
N LYS A 63 16.75 -12.91 -12.43
CA LYS A 63 17.98 -12.14 -12.53
C LYS A 63 17.74 -10.71 -12.06
N ILE A 64 18.67 -10.17 -11.27
CA ILE A 64 18.65 -8.77 -10.86
C ILE A 64 19.41 -7.94 -11.89
N GLU A 65 18.66 -7.19 -12.68
CA GLU A 65 19.19 -6.30 -13.72
C GLU A 65 18.35 -5.02 -13.80
N HIS A 66 18.81 -4.04 -14.59
CA HIS A 66 18.13 -2.75 -14.77
C HIS A 66 17.77 -2.06 -13.45
N LYS A 67 18.73 -2.04 -12.51
CA LYS A 67 18.59 -1.40 -11.20
C LYS A 67 18.20 0.08 -11.36
N VAL A 68 17.19 0.49 -10.61
CA VAL A 68 16.69 1.87 -10.57
C VAL A 68 16.89 2.48 -9.18
N SER A 69 16.94 3.81 -9.13
CA SER A 69 17.10 4.59 -7.90
C SER A 69 15.80 4.67 -7.07
N GLY A 70 15.80 5.49 -6.02
CA GLY A 70 14.67 5.70 -5.12
C GLY A 70 14.71 4.73 -3.94
N SER A 71 13.56 4.25 -3.48
CA SER A 71 13.48 3.33 -2.34
C SER A 71 13.95 1.92 -2.69
N GLY A 72 14.60 1.26 -1.73
CA GLY A 72 15.09 -0.11 -1.89
C GLY A 72 16.58 -0.27 -1.63
N VAL A 73 16.99 -1.52 -1.47
CA VAL A 73 18.38 -1.93 -1.22
C VAL A 73 19.05 -2.49 -2.46
N LEU A 74 18.30 -3.02 -3.43
CA LEU A 74 18.88 -3.66 -4.62
C LEU A 74 19.67 -2.71 -5.51
N GLN A 75 19.41 -1.41 -5.42
CA GLN A 75 20.20 -0.40 -6.13
C GLN A 75 21.67 -0.34 -5.67
N THR A 76 21.99 -0.79 -4.45
CA THR A 76 23.34 -0.76 -3.87
C THR A 76 23.98 -2.14 -3.71
N LEU A 77 23.17 -3.20 -3.65
CA LEU A 77 23.65 -4.57 -3.44
C LEU A 77 24.11 -5.20 -4.74
N ASP A 78 25.17 -6.01 -4.71
CA ASP A 78 25.61 -6.82 -5.85
C ASP A 78 25.13 -8.27 -5.72
N ILE A 79 23.82 -8.45 -5.87
CA ILE A 79 23.16 -9.77 -5.84
C ILE A 79 22.69 -10.10 -7.25
N PRO A 80 23.10 -11.24 -7.84
CA PRO A 80 22.80 -11.54 -9.25
C PRO A 80 21.40 -12.13 -9.46
N TYR A 81 20.86 -12.85 -8.47
CA TYR A 81 19.56 -13.52 -8.56
C TYR A 81 18.85 -13.49 -7.21
N LEU A 82 17.52 -13.35 -7.24
CA LEU A 82 16.63 -13.54 -6.08
C LEU A 82 15.37 -14.25 -6.49
N SER A 83 14.75 -14.96 -5.54
CA SER A 83 13.48 -15.62 -5.79
C SER A 83 12.35 -14.59 -6.00
N VAL A 84 11.29 -14.97 -6.69
CA VAL A 84 10.06 -14.16 -6.77
C VAL A 84 9.56 -13.79 -5.36
N ASN A 85 9.64 -14.74 -4.42
CA ASN A 85 9.24 -14.51 -3.03
C ASN A 85 10.10 -13.42 -2.34
N ASP A 86 11.41 -13.44 -2.54
CA ASP A 86 12.31 -12.42 -1.97
C ASP A 86 12.08 -11.05 -2.61
N LEU A 87 11.84 -11.01 -3.92
CA LEU A 87 11.50 -9.77 -4.62
C LEU A 87 10.20 -9.17 -4.09
N VAL A 88 9.17 -9.99 -3.81
CA VAL A 88 7.92 -9.50 -3.21
C VAL A 88 8.15 -8.98 -1.80
N GLN A 89 8.96 -9.67 -0.98
CA GLN A 89 9.34 -9.18 0.35
C GLN A 89 10.01 -7.81 0.28
N LEU A 90 11.03 -7.64 -0.58
CA LEU A 90 11.72 -6.36 -0.75
C LEU A 90 10.78 -5.27 -1.29
N MET A 91 9.91 -5.62 -2.24
CA MET A 91 8.91 -4.73 -2.82
C MET A 91 7.94 -4.17 -1.77
N ILE A 92 7.57 -4.94 -0.75
CA ILE A 92 6.61 -4.51 0.27
C ILE A 92 7.31 -3.90 1.49
N VAL A 93 8.30 -4.59 2.06
CA VAL A 93 8.91 -4.27 3.36
C VAL A 93 9.76 -3.00 3.32
N VAL A 94 10.56 -2.83 2.28
CA VAL A 94 11.43 -1.65 2.09
C VAL A 94 11.08 -0.84 0.83
N SER A 95 9.95 -1.18 0.21
CA SER A 95 9.47 -0.53 -1.01
C SER A 95 10.47 -0.53 -2.17
N ASP A 96 11.20 -1.64 -2.38
CA ASP A 96 12.27 -1.69 -3.37
C ASP A 96 11.76 -1.50 -4.81
N ASN A 97 12.21 -0.44 -5.48
CA ASN A 97 11.79 -0.08 -6.83
C ASN A 97 12.35 -1.02 -7.90
N THR A 98 13.57 -1.53 -7.71
CA THR A 98 14.17 -2.49 -8.64
C THR A 98 13.41 -3.81 -8.58
N ALA A 99 13.12 -4.31 -7.38
CA ALA A 99 12.32 -5.53 -7.22
C ALA A 99 10.93 -5.37 -7.86
N THR A 100 10.30 -4.21 -7.66
CA THR A 100 9.00 -3.90 -8.27
C THR A 100 9.06 -3.99 -9.79
N ASN A 101 10.05 -3.34 -10.42
CA ASN A 101 10.18 -3.31 -11.87
C ASN A 101 10.48 -4.70 -12.46
N ILE A 102 11.32 -5.49 -11.80
CA ILE A 102 11.60 -6.88 -12.21
C ILE A 102 10.30 -7.71 -12.21
N LEU A 103 9.50 -7.61 -11.15
CA LEU A 103 8.22 -8.33 -11.05
C LEU A 103 7.23 -7.86 -12.12
N ILE A 104 7.11 -6.55 -12.36
CA ILE A 104 6.22 -6.02 -13.41
C ILE A 104 6.64 -6.54 -14.79
N ASN A 105 7.94 -6.49 -15.10
CA ASN A 105 8.46 -6.94 -16.39
C ASN A 105 8.28 -8.44 -16.59
N TYR A 106 8.49 -9.24 -15.54
CA TYR A 106 8.35 -10.69 -15.60
C TYR A 106 6.89 -11.13 -15.81
N PHE A 107 5.95 -10.56 -15.06
CA PHE A 107 4.53 -10.96 -15.13
C PHE A 107 3.72 -10.23 -16.21
N GLY A 108 4.20 -9.06 -16.63
CA GLY A 108 3.55 -8.20 -17.62
C GLY A 108 2.54 -7.23 -16.99
N GLN A 109 2.79 -5.93 -17.20
CA GLN A 109 1.91 -4.84 -16.73
C GLN A 109 0.44 -5.01 -17.15
N GLN A 110 0.19 -5.46 -18.38
CA GLN A 110 -1.17 -5.67 -18.88
C GLN A 110 -1.90 -6.79 -18.12
N HIS A 111 -1.23 -7.89 -17.79
CA HIS A 111 -1.83 -8.98 -17.02
C HIS A 111 -2.16 -8.55 -15.59
N ILE A 112 -1.28 -7.76 -14.98
CA ILE A 112 -1.49 -7.18 -13.64
C ILE A 112 -2.72 -6.26 -13.67
N ASN A 113 -2.82 -5.33 -14.63
CA ASN A 113 -3.98 -4.45 -14.76
C ASN A 113 -5.28 -5.22 -15.03
N LEU A 114 -5.26 -6.23 -15.91
CA LEU A 114 -6.43 -7.06 -16.15
C LEU A 114 -6.90 -7.77 -14.87
N PHE A 115 -5.96 -8.27 -14.06
CA PHE A 115 -6.29 -8.87 -12.77
C PHE A 115 -6.90 -7.86 -11.77
N ILE A 116 -6.31 -6.66 -11.66
CA ILE A 116 -6.84 -5.56 -10.82
C ILE A 116 -8.30 -5.26 -11.20
N GLN A 117 -8.55 -5.11 -12.50
CA GLN A 117 -9.85 -4.69 -13.02
C GLN A 117 -10.91 -5.81 -12.99
N GLN A 118 -10.52 -7.04 -13.33
CA GLN A 118 -11.47 -8.14 -13.55
C GLN A 118 -11.60 -9.08 -12.36
N THR A 119 -10.53 -9.27 -11.58
CA THR A 119 -10.53 -10.20 -10.43
C THR A 119 -10.73 -9.45 -9.11
N LEU A 120 -10.00 -8.35 -8.90
CA LEU A 120 -10.18 -7.53 -7.69
C LEU A 120 -11.36 -6.54 -7.82
N ASN A 121 -11.90 -6.35 -9.03
CA ASN A 121 -12.96 -5.38 -9.33
C ASN A 121 -12.61 -3.95 -8.86
N CYS A 122 -11.32 -3.62 -8.87
CA CYS A 122 -10.79 -2.32 -8.45
C CYS A 122 -10.61 -1.43 -9.68
N LYS A 123 -11.64 -0.64 -10.00
CA LYS A 123 -11.76 -0.02 -11.32
C LYS A 123 -10.90 1.23 -11.52
N ASN A 124 -10.48 1.86 -10.44
CA ASN A 124 -9.75 3.12 -10.47
C ASN A 124 -8.29 2.95 -10.05
N THR A 125 -7.85 1.71 -9.78
CA THR A 125 -6.44 1.39 -9.60
C THR A 125 -5.82 0.95 -10.93
N GLU A 126 -4.74 1.64 -11.33
CA GLU A 126 -4.07 1.40 -12.60
C GLU A 126 -2.54 1.47 -12.45
N LEU A 127 -1.86 0.44 -12.93
CA LEU A 127 -0.41 0.42 -13.13
C LEU A 127 -0.10 0.89 -14.56
N ASN A 128 0.26 2.16 -14.72
CA ASN A 128 0.48 2.80 -16.01
C ASN A 128 1.97 3.03 -16.34
N ARG A 129 2.85 2.95 -15.35
CA ARG A 129 4.31 3.10 -15.53
C ARG A 129 5.11 2.26 -14.54
N LEU A 130 6.37 2.00 -14.90
CA LEU A 130 7.37 1.45 -14.00
C LEU A 130 7.78 2.46 -12.92
N MET A 131 8.44 1.96 -11.88
CA MET A 131 9.06 2.80 -10.84
C MET A 131 10.24 3.55 -11.45
N MET A 132 10.38 4.84 -11.12
CA MET A 132 11.44 5.74 -11.62
C MET A 132 11.50 5.88 -13.16
N ASP A 133 10.37 5.67 -13.84
CA ASP A 133 10.25 5.86 -15.29
C ASP A 133 10.10 7.35 -15.64
N ALA A 134 11.22 8.04 -15.83
CA ALA A 134 11.25 9.48 -16.11
C ALA A 134 10.51 9.83 -17.41
N ASP A 135 10.67 9.03 -18.47
CA ASP A 135 10.01 9.26 -19.75
C ASP A 135 8.48 9.17 -19.63
N ALA A 136 7.97 8.20 -18.85
CA ALA A 136 6.54 8.09 -18.59
C ALA A 136 6.02 9.24 -17.72
N ILE A 137 6.79 9.67 -16.72
CA ILE A 137 6.45 10.81 -15.85
C ILE A 137 6.38 12.10 -16.67
N ASP A 138 7.36 12.35 -17.56
CA ASP A 138 7.40 13.52 -18.45
C ASP A 138 6.22 13.53 -19.45
N GLN A 139 5.68 12.35 -19.79
CA GLN A 139 4.46 12.19 -20.58
C GLN A 139 3.16 12.34 -19.76
N GLY A 140 3.27 12.66 -18.46
CA GLY A 140 2.12 12.81 -17.55
C GLY A 140 1.48 11.49 -17.14
N LYS A 141 2.17 10.34 -17.28
CA LYS A 141 1.66 9.04 -16.82
C LYS A 141 1.96 8.86 -15.34
N GLN A 142 0.94 8.49 -14.58
CA GLN A 142 1.09 8.08 -13.18
C GLN A 142 0.32 6.80 -12.91
N ASN A 143 0.72 6.11 -11.84
CA ASN A 143 -0.05 5.02 -11.28
C ASN A 143 -1.12 5.61 -10.36
N TYR A 144 -2.33 5.08 -10.43
CA TYR A 144 -3.50 5.66 -9.76
C TYR A 144 -4.18 4.66 -8.83
N THR A 145 -4.94 5.18 -7.87
CA THR A 145 -5.81 4.39 -7.00
C THR A 145 -6.91 5.24 -6.38
N THR A 146 -7.84 4.59 -5.68
CA THR A 146 -8.82 5.21 -4.77
C THR A 146 -8.73 4.57 -3.38
N SER A 147 -9.34 5.19 -2.36
CA SER A 147 -9.43 4.57 -1.02
C SER A 147 -10.34 3.34 -1.06
N GLU A 148 -11.46 3.41 -1.77
CA GLU A 148 -12.40 2.30 -1.95
C GLU A 148 -11.68 1.06 -2.53
N ASP A 149 -10.89 1.24 -3.59
CA ASP A 149 -10.13 0.14 -4.19
C ASP A 149 -9.09 -0.42 -3.22
N MET A 150 -8.38 0.43 -2.47
CA MET A 150 -7.38 -0.03 -1.49
C MET A 150 -8.03 -0.82 -0.34
N ILE A 151 -9.16 -0.35 0.20
CA ILE A 151 -9.90 -1.09 1.24
C ILE A 151 -10.41 -2.43 0.70
N ASN A 152 -10.90 -2.47 -0.55
CA ASN A 152 -11.31 -3.72 -1.19
C ASN A 152 -10.14 -4.70 -1.36
N MET A 153 -8.95 -4.22 -1.74
CA MET A 153 -7.74 -5.06 -1.83
C MET A 153 -7.31 -5.60 -0.47
N LEU A 154 -7.39 -4.81 0.60
CA LEU A 154 -7.05 -5.27 1.95
C LEU A 154 -8.04 -6.33 2.46
N ARG A 155 -9.33 -6.18 2.16
CA ARG A 155 -10.35 -7.22 2.43
C ARG A 155 -10.11 -8.48 1.60
N TYR A 156 -9.70 -8.33 0.34
CA TYR A 156 -9.32 -9.47 -0.49
C TYR A 156 -8.17 -10.24 0.14
N ILE A 157 -7.13 -9.55 0.65
CA ILE A 157 -5.99 -10.18 1.33
C ILE A 157 -6.46 -11.02 2.53
N THR A 158 -7.31 -10.48 3.41
CA THR A 158 -7.75 -11.19 4.63
C THR A 158 -8.64 -12.40 4.33
N GLN A 159 -9.28 -12.44 3.16
CA GLN A 159 -10.15 -13.55 2.73
C GLN A 159 -9.46 -14.53 1.78
N HIS A 160 -8.26 -14.21 1.28
CA HIS A 160 -7.54 -15.02 0.32
C HIS A 160 -6.91 -16.26 0.99
N ALA A 161 -6.83 -17.38 0.26
CA ALA A 161 -6.25 -18.62 0.78
C ALA A 161 -4.77 -18.48 1.21
N ASN A 162 -4.04 -17.57 0.57
CA ASN A 162 -2.66 -17.19 0.93
C ASN A 162 -2.59 -15.85 1.70
N GLY A 163 -3.68 -15.46 2.37
CA GLY A 163 -3.80 -14.20 3.09
C GLY A 163 -2.76 -14.04 4.20
N ASP A 164 -2.55 -15.09 5.00
CA ASP A 164 -1.59 -15.09 6.10
C ASP A 164 -0.15 -14.82 5.64
N ASP A 165 0.27 -15.39 4.49
CA ASP A 165 1.59 -15.13 3.92
C ASP A 165 1.72 -13.64 3.50
N MET A 166 0.70 -13.08 2.86
CA MET A 166 0.70 -11.67 2.43
C MET A 166 0.68 -10.71 3.63
N LEU A 167 -0.13 -11.01 4.64
CA LEU A 167 -0.19 -10.26 5.90
C LEU A 167 1.16 -10.31 6.60
N GLU A 168 1.81 -11.49 6.70
CA GLU A 168 3.12 -11.58 7.34
C GLU A 168 4.17 -10.72 6.63
N ILE A 169 4.13 -10.61 5.29
CA ILE A 169 5.02 -9.68 4.56
C ILE A 169 4.69 -8.23 4.91
N MET A 170 3.40 -7.84 4.90
CA MET A 170 2.97 -6.48 5.23
C MET A 170 3.25 -6.10 6.69
N ARG A 171 3.27 -7.07 7.60
CA ARG A 171 3.57 -6.89 9.04
C ARG A 171 4.98 -6.35 9.27
N HIS A 172 5.90 -6.80 8.41
CA HIS A 172 7.31 -6.44 8.43
C HIS A 172 7.59 -5.08 7.76
N GLN A 173 6.58 -4.29 7.39
CA GLN A 173 6.78 -2.93 6.87
C GLN A 173 7.75 -2.11 7.75
N HIS A 174 8.82 -1.59 7.14
CA HIS A 174 9.82 -0.78 7.86
C HIS A 174 9.48 0.71 7.88
N LEU A 175 8.74 1.20 6.88
CA LEU A 175 8.33 2.60 6.79
C LEU A 175 7.08 2.83 7.63
N ASN A 176 7.24 3.38 8.84
CA ASN A 176 6.17 3.56 9.83
C ASN A 176 6.03 5.01 10.32
N ASP A 177 6.24 5.98 9.43
CA ASP A 177 6.32 7.41 9.75
C ASP A 177 4.98 8.16 9.53
N LYS A 178 3.93 7.47 9.10
CA LYS A 178 2.58 8.01 8.82
C LYS A 178 1.54 7.46 9.80
N VAL A 179 0.53 6.73 9.33
CA VAL A 179 -0.58 6.26 10.18
C VAL A 179 -0.06 5.35 11.29
N SER A 180 0.95 4.54 10.99
CA SER A 180 1.55 3.60 11.94
C SER A 180 2.61 4.21 12.87
N ILE A 181 2.76 5.55 12.96
CA ILE A 181 3.77 6.21 13.82
C ILE A 181 3.69 5.79 15.29
N PHE A 182 2.50 5.47 15.78
CA PHE A 182 2.28 5.05 17.17
C PHE A 182 2.35 3.53 17.37
N LYS A 183 2.64 2.73 16.34
CA LYS A 183 2.64 1.26 16.36
C LYS A 183 3.41 0.68 17.56
N SER A 184 4.61 1.20 17.84
CA SER A 184 5.49 0.70 18.91
C SER A 184 4.91 0.88 20.32
N PHE A 185 4.04 1.87 20.54
CA PHE A 185 3.39 2.08 21.85
C PHE A 185 2.28 1.06 22.15
N TYR A 186 1.82 0.33 21.13
CA TYR A 186 0.65 -0.56 21.23
C TYR A 186 0.97 -1.98 20.71
N GLU A 187 2.24 -2.35 20.58
CA GLU A 187 2.65 -3.64 20.00
C GLU A 187 2.15 -4.87 20.77
N ASP A 188 1.91 -4.73 22.08
CA ASP A 188 1.32 -5.79 22.92
C ASP A 188 -0.19 -6.02 22.66
N GLN A 189 -0.85 -5.12 21.93
CA GLN A 189 -2.31 -5.11 21.75
C GLN A 189 -2.73 -5.09 20.28
N LEU A 190 -2.00 -4.38 19.43
CA LEU A 190 -2.34 -4.09 18.04
C LEU A 190 -1.26 -4.63 17.10
N ILE A 191 -1.70 -5.37 16.08
CA ILE A 191 -0.82 -5.81 14.99
C ILE A 191 -1.12 -4.95 13.76
N TYR A 192 -0.07 -4.42 13.13
CA TYR A 192 -0.19 -3.55 11.95
C TYR A 192 0.37 -4.25 10.73
N TYR A 193 -0.39 -4.22 9.65
CA TYR A 193 -0.03 -4.68 8.31
C TYR A 193 -0.20 -3.50 7.36
N SER A 194 0.86 -2.98 6.75
CA SER A 194 0.70 -1.77 5.92
C SER A 194 1.65 -1.66 4.73
N LYS A 195 1.27 -0.76 3.83
CA LYS A 195 2.15 -0.26 2.77
C LYS A 195 2.01 1.26 2.71
N THR A 196 3.16 1.92 2.71
CA THR A 196 3.28 3.36 2.46
C THR A 196 3.58 3.66 1.00
N GLY A 197 3.32 4.89 0.55
CA GLY A 197 3.79 5.37 -0.75
C GLY A 197 3.95 6.87 -0.73
N GLU A 198 5.09 7.36 -1.21
CA GLU A 198 5.41 8.79 -1.18
C GLU A 198 6.38 9.17 -2.30
N TYR A 199 6.23 10.41 -2.75
CA TYR A 199 7.18 11.20 -3.54
C TYR A 199 6.61 12.62 -3.69
N ASP A 200 7.45 13.64 -3.82
CA ASP A 200 7.06 15.04 -4.07
C ASP A 200 5.81 15.51 -3.30
N HIS A 201 4.63 15.52 -3.95
CA HIS A 201 3.34 15.97 -3.43
C HIS A 201 2.43 14.84 -2.90
N VAL A 202 2.90 13.60 -2.87
CA VAL A 202 2.13 12.41 -2.49
C VAL A 202 2.63 11.85 -1.17
N ALA A 203 1.71 11.63 -0.23
CA ALA A 203 1.98 10.93 1.03
C ALA A 203 0.80 10.01 1.37
N ASN A 204 1.00 8.71 1.21
CA ASN A 204 -0.04 7.70 1.34
C ASN A 204 0.36 6.61 2.34
N ASP A 205 -0.63 6.06 3.03
CA ASP A 205 -0.50 4.91 3.93
C ASP A 205 -1.81 4.13 3.99
N VAL A 206 -1.77 2.84 3.69
CA VAL A 206 -2.94 1.95 3.73
C VAL A 206 -2.58 0.67 4.46
N GLY A 207 -3.52 0.11 5.19
CA GLY A 207 -3.24 -1.08 5.95
C GLY A 207 -4.38 -1.63 6.79
N ILE A 208 -4.04 -2.65 7.56
CA ILE A 208 -4.91 -3.34 8.48
C ILE A 208 -4.33 -3.18 9.89
N ILE A 209 -5.21 -2.85 10.83
CA ILE A 209 -4.93 -2.91 12.27
C ILE A 209 -5.75 -4.08 12.83
N GLN A 210 -5.07 -5.08 13.37
CA GLN A 210 -5.72 -6.20 14.05
C GLN A 210 -5.70 -5.99 15.56
N PHE A 211 -6.86 -6.13 16.19
CA PHE A 211 -7.04 -6.15 17.64
C PHE A 211 -7.80 -7.41 18.02
N LYS A 212 -7.13 -8.30 18.77
CA LYS A 212 -7.63 -9.66 19.03
C LYS A 212 -7.91 -10.38 17.69
N GLU A 213 -9.11 -10.89 17.50
CA GLU A 213 -9.54 -11.58 16.28
C GLU A 213 -10.17 -10.64 15.23
N LYS A 214 -10.26 -9.34 15.51
CA LYS A 214 -10.92 -8.37 14.62
C LYS A 214 -9.90 -7.62 13.78
N CYS A 215 -10.16 -7.54 12.48
CA CYS A 215 -9.41 -6.70 11.54
C CYS A 215 -10.15 -5.40 11.26
N TYR A 216 -9.41 -4.30 11.27
CA TYR A 216 -9.86 -2.98 10.86
C TYR A 216 -8.99 -2.50 9.70
N TYR A 217 -9.61 -1.96 8.67
CA TYR A 217 -8.98 -1.52 7.43
C TYR A 217 -8.90 0.00 7.42
N TYR A 218 -7.79 0.55 6.94
CA TYR A 218 -7.65 1.99 6.76
C TYR A 218 -7.01 2.37 5.44
N SER A 219 -7.39 3.55 4.96
CA SER A 219 -6.79 4.22 3.82
C SER A 219 -6.56 5.69 4.15
N PHE A 220 -5.32 6.15 3.97
CA PHE A 220 -4.94 7.55 3.96
C PHE A 220 -4.26 7.84 2.62
N LEU A 221 -4.88 8.67 1.79
CA LEU A 221 -4.33 9.10 0.50
C LEU A 221 -4.22 10.62 0.47
N SER A 222 -3.14 11.16 -0.12
CA SER A 222 -3.01 12.60 -0.32
C SER A 222 -2.24 12.97 -1.58
N ASN A 223 -2.73 14.01 -2.26
CA ASN A 223 -2.06 14.72 -3.36
C ASN A 223 -2.03 16.22 -3.00
N THR A 224 -0.96 16.70 -2.37
CA THR A 224 -0.88 18.03 -1.77
C THR A 224 0.47 18.71 -1.97
N GLU A 225 0.48 20.02 -2.14
CA GLU A 225 1.70 20.83 -2.18
C GLU A 225 2.42 20.92 -0.82
N ASN A 226 1.79 20.43 0.26
CA ASN A 226 2.37 20.40 1.61
C ASN A 226 2.33 18.98 2.21
N PRO A 227 3.25 18.08 1.78
CA PRO A 227 3.27 16.68 2.24
C PRO A 227 3.56 16.55 3.74
N GLU A 228 4.35 17.44 4.33
CA GLU A 228 4.63 17.42 5.77
C GLU A 228 3.35 17.60 6.61
N LYS A 229 2.45 18.51 6.17
CA LYS A 229 1.16 18.71 6.83
C LYS A 229 0.25 17.49 6.67
N ALA A 230 0.27 16.82 5.52
CA ALA A 230 -0.45 15.58 5.31
C ALA A 230 0.09 14.44 6.19
N ILE A 231 1.40 14.28 6.31
CA ILE A 231 2.01 13.28 7.21
C ILE A 231 1.57 13.54 8.65
N LYS A 232 1.64 14.78 9.15
CA LYS A 232 1.16 15.12 10.49
C LYS A 232 -0.32 14.78 10.67
N PHE A 233 -1.14 15.05 9.66
CA PHE A 233 -2.55 14.71 9.69
C PHE A 233 -2.79 13.18 9.71
N SER A 234 -1.96 12.40 9.01
CA SER A 234 -2.01 10.94 9.09
C SER A 234 -1.74 10.43 10.51
N HIS A 235 -0.96 11.15 11.33
CA HIS A 235 -0.74 10.83 12.74
C HIS A 235 -2.01 11.02 13.57
N ASP A 236 -2.73 12.13 13.34
CA ASP A 236 -4.01 12.40 14.02
C ASP A 236 -5.06 11.35 13.63
N PHE A 237 -5.08 10.95 12.36
CA PHE A 237 -5.94 9.87 11.86
C PHE A 237 -5.59 8.52 12.51
N GLY A 238 -4.31 8.16 12.58
CA GLY A 238 -3.84 6.96 13.29
C GLY A 238 -4.22 6.96 14.78
N SER A 239 -4.04 8.09 15.46
CA SER A 239 -4.43 8.26 16.87
C SER A 239 -5.94 8.06 17.07
N TYR A 240 -6.76 8.63 16.18
CA TYR A 240 -8.22 8.45 16.22
C TYR A 240 -8.61 6.97 16.08
N MET A 241 -8.00 6.25 15.14
CA MET A 241 -8.29 4.83 14.92
C MET A 241 -7.93 3.98 16.14
N ILE A 242 -6.73 4.18 16.70
CA ILE A 242 -6.29 3.47 17.92
C ILE A 242 -7.27 3.69 19.07
N GLN A 243 -7.65 4.95 19.32
CA GLN A 243 -8.60 5.28 20.38
C GLN A 243 -9.99 4.69 20.13
N SER A 244 -10.39 4.54 18.87
CA SER A 244 -11.68 3.95 18.51
C SER A 244 -11.65 2.43 18.73
N ILE A 245 -10.59 1.76 18.29
CA ILE A 245 -10.40 0.31 18.41
C ILE A 245 -10.32 -0.12 19.88
N LEU A 246 -9.54 0.60 20.70
CA LEU A 246 -9.30 0.21 22.10
C LEU A 246 -10.46 0.55 23.06
N LYS A 247 -11.47 1.31 22.60
CA LYS A 247 -12.69 1.58 23.38
C LYS A 247 -13.79 0.55 23.15
N CYS A 248 -13.67 -0.29 22.13
CA CYS A 248 -14.61 -1.36 21.78
C CYS A 248 -14.28 -2.68 22.52
#